data_AF-A0A2D6VGE3-F1
#
_entry.id   AF-A0A2D6VGE3-F1
#
_cell.length_a   1.000
_cell.length_b   1.000
_cell.length_c   1.000
_cell.angle_alpha   90.00
_cell.angle_beta   90.00
_cell.angle_gamma   90.00
#
_symmetry.space_group_name_H-M   'P 1'
#
loop_
_entity.id
_entity.type
_entity.pdbx_description
1 polymer ?
#
loop_
_entity_poly.entity_id
_entity_poly.type
_entity_poly.pdbx_seq_one_letter_code
_entity_poly.pdbx_strand_id
1 'polypeptide(L)'
;MLGAFSHQYNPLHQKSIEFFKRHILQKKIKFDLVAYNHGDHIFLDRNYSESQHPKELDKTFLVKTNRHANGTLFIRVMDEITLHRLISPKNNNQGYFDWVISSSETRVDAVGVDHNLLISKVLKKGTHRISLGGPFSADPIFISQNDSILTEHFSIFN
;
A
#
# COMPACT_ATOMS: atom_id res chain seq x y z
N MET A 1 -18.03 36.34 39.33
CA MET A 1 -16.83 35.58 39.75
C MET A 1 -16.86 34.24 39.03
N LEU A 2 -16.08 34.08 37.97
CA LEU A 2 -15.86 32.78 37.29
C LEU A 2 -14.37 32.50 37.40
N GLY A 3 -14.01 31.49 38.20
CA GLY A 3 -12.64 31.05 38.40
C GLY A 3 -12.14 30.28 37.18
N ALA A 4 -11.04 30.74 36.59
CA ALA A 4 -10.33 30.02 35.55
C ALA A 4 -9.54 28.87 36.16
N PHE A 5 -9.91 27.63 35.83
CA PHE A 5 -9.08 26.45 36.10
C PHE A 5 -7.92 26.45 35.10
N SER A 6 -6.72 26.87 35.53
CA SER A 6 -5.51 26.61 34.78
C SER A 6 -5.15 25.13 34.92
N HIS A 7 -5.44 24.32 33.90
CA HIS A 7 -4.84 22.99 33.80
C HIS A 7 -3.32 23.13 33.69
N GLN A 8 -2.60 22.75 34.74
CA GLN A 8 -1.15 22.67 34.72
C GLN A 8 -0.72 21.62 33.69
N TYR A 9 -0.02 22.11 32.67
CA TYR A 9 0.49 21.34 31.56
C TYR A 9 1.65 20.43 32.01
N ASN A 10 1.54 19.11 31.82
CA ASN A 10 2.60 18.16 32.21
C ASN A 10 3.69 18.06 31.12
N PRO A 11 4.94 18.49 31.38
CA PRO A 11 6.01 18.51 30.37
C PRO A 11 6.43 17.12 29.90
N LEU A 12 6.24 16.07 30.71
CA LEU A 12 6.54 14.68 30.32
C LEU A 12 5.55 14.17 29.28
N HIS A 13 4.28 14.59 29.38
CA HIS A 13 3.24 14.24 28.43
C HIS A 13 3.48 14.89 27.06
N GLN A 14 3.96 16.13 27.06
CA GLN A 14 4.32 16.85 25.83
C GLN A 14 5.55 16.23 25.14
N LYS A 15 6.56 15.80 25.90
CA LYS A 15 7.71 15.06 25.35
C LYS A 15 7.31 13.70 24.79
N SER A 16 6.38 12.97 25.42
CA SER A 16 5.86 11.71 24.86
C SER A 16 5.05 11.92 23.59
N ILE A 17 4.24 12.98 23.51
CA ILE A 17 3.47 13.33 22.30
C ILE A 17 4.41 13.76 21.18
N GLU A 18 5.42 14.58 21.45
CA GLU A 18 6.41 14.99 20.44
C GLU A 18 7.33 13.85 20.01
N PHE A 19 7.68 12.94 20.91
CA PHE A 19 8.37 11.68 20.57
C PHE A 19 7.49 10.80 19.67
N PHE A 20 6.21 10.65 20.01
CA PHE A 20 5.24 9.87 19.25
C PHE A 20 4.96 10.51 17.89
N LYS A 21 4.81 11.83 17.82
CA LYS A 21 4.72 12.60 16.57
C LYS A 21 5.98 12.44 15.73
N ARG A 22 7.18 12.57 16.28
CA ARG A 22 8.44 12.35 15.52
C ARG A 22 8.60 10.91 15.04
N HIS A 23 8.23 9.91 15.84
CA HIS A 23 8.35 8.49 15.45
C HIS A 23 7.25 8.01 14.49
N ILE A 24 6.05 8.62 14.52
CA ILE A 24 4.94 8.27 13.63
C ILE A 24 4.93 9.14 12.36
N LEU A 25 5.37 10.40 12.42
CA LEU A 25 5.29 11.33 11.27
C LEU A 25 6.45 11.22 10.28
N GLN A 26 7.52 10.47 10.55
CA GLN A 26 8.68 10.40 9.63
C GLN A 26 9.33 9.02 9.55
N LYS A 27 8.58 7.93 9.71
CA LYS A 27 9.12 6.62 9.32
C LYS A 27 9.01 6.49 7.81
N LYS A 28 10.12 6.72 7.11
CA LYS A 28 10.25 6.45 5.67
C LYS A 28 9.72 5.04 5.40
N ILE A 29 8.73 4.93 4.51
CA ILE A 29 8.16 3.63 4.13
C ILE A 29 9.29 2.81 3.50
N LYS A 30 9.65 1.68 4.10
CA LYS A 30 10.57 0.73 3.45
C LYS A 30 9.80 0.01 2.36
N PHE A 31 10.32 0.08 1.13
CA PHE A 31 9.77 -0.66 0.01
C PHE A 31 10.88 -1.17 -0.92
N ASP A 32 10.62 -2.29 -1.59
CA ASP A 32 11.42 -2.78 -2.72
C ASP A 32 10.51 -2.88 -3.95
N LEU A 33 11.08 -2.67 -5.14
CA LEU A 33 10.39 -2.87 -6.42
C LEU A 33 11.06 -4.05 -7.13
N VAL A 34 10.30 -5.10 -7.39
CA VAL A 34 10.82 -6.31 -8.05
C VAL A 34 9.90 -6.74 -9.18
N ALA A 35 10.46 -7.37 -10.22
CA ALA A 35 9.67 -8.13 -11.16
C ALA A 35 8.98 -9.27 -10.40
N TYR A 36 7.67 -9.39 -10.57
CA TYR A 36 6.87 -10.35 -9.82
C TYR A 36 6.70 -11.66 -10.59
N ASN A 37 6.93 -12.75 -9.90
CA ASN A 37 6.65 -14.10 -10.35
C ASN A 37 5.69 -14.79 -9.38
N HIS A 38 4.91 -15.72 -9.91
CA HIS A 38 4.03 -16.53 -9.08
C HIS A 38 4.82 -17.26 -7.98
N GLY A 39 4.34 -17.17 -6.74
CA GLY A 39 4.98 -17.72 -5.54
C GLY A 39 5.92 -16.75 -4.82
N ASP A 40 6.18 -15.56 -5.38
CA ASP A 40 7.00 -14.55 -4.70
C ASP A 40 6.35 -14.08 -3.41
N HIS A 41 7.18 -13.85 -2.38
CA HIS A 41 6.69 -13.28 -1.12
C HIS A 41 6.20 -11.84 -1.33
N ILE A 42 4.95 -11.58 -0.98
CA ILE A 42 4.26 -10.32 -1.27
C ILE A 42 4.74 -9.18 -0.36
N PHE A 43 5.12 -9.50 0.88
CA PHE A 43 5.58 -8.54 1.87
C PHE A 43 7.07 -8.70 2.15
N LEU A 44 7.73 -7.61 2.57
CA LEU A 44 9.14 -7.61 2.95
C LEU A 44 9.43 -8.38 4.24
N ASP A 45 8.46 -8.44 5.15
CA ASP A 45 8.61 -8.97 6.51
C ASP A 45 7.80 -10.24 6.76
N ARG A 46 7.16 -10.81 5.73
CA ARG A 46 6.36 -12.04 5.82
C ARG A 46 6.52 -12.90 4.57
N ASN A 47 6.51 -14.21 4.77
CA ASN A 47 6.60 -15.20 3.70
C ASN A 47 5.20 -15.56 3.17
N TYR A 48 4.38 -14.56 2.86
CA TYR A 48 3.05 -14.79 2.30
C TYR A 48 3.11 -14.70 0.78
N SER A 49 2.51 -15.66 0.11
CA SER A 49 2.34 -15.71 -1.33
C SER A 49 0.90 -16.06 -1.64
N GLU A 50 0.48 -15.82 -2.87
CA GLU A 50 -0.83 -16.23 -3.36
C GLU A 50 -0.96 -17.75 -3.44
N SER A 51 -2.12 -18.26 -3.03
CA SER A 51 -2.56 -19.64 -3.24
C SER A 51 -3.37 -19.79 -4.53
N GLN A 52 -3.93 -18.70 -5.06
CA GLN A 52 -4.58 -18.63 -6.36
C GLN A 52 -4.03 -17.44 -7.15
N HIS A 53 -3.50 -17.70 -8.35
CA HIS A 53 -2.82 -16.71 -9.19
C HIS A 53 -3.70 -16.17 -10.31
N PRO A 54 -4.05 -14.88 -10.29
CA PRO A 54 -4.73 -14.21 -11.40
C PRO A 54 -3.77 -13.90 -12.55
N LYS A 55 -4.23 -14.07 -13.79
CA LYS A 55 -3.42 -13.78 -15.00
C LYS A 55 -3.07 -12.29 -15.13
N GLU A 56 -3.87 -11.41 -14.54
CA GLU A 56 -3.65 -9.97 -14.54
C GLU A 56 -2.37 -9.57 -13.79
N LEU A 57 -1.85 -10.45 -12.93
CA LEU A 57 -0.59 -10.24 -12.25
C LEU A 57 0.62 -10.79 -13.01
N ASP A 58 0.41 -11.45 -14.16
CA ASP A 58 1.50 -11.90 -15.02
C ASP A 58 2.31 -10.70 -15.52
N LYS A 59 3.65 -10.81 -15.44
CA LYS A 59 4.59 -9.79 -15.90
C LYS A 59 4.39 -8.41 -15.22
N THR A 60 3.89 -8.41 -13.99
CA THR A 60 3.82 -7.19 -13.17
C THR A 60 5.14 -6.92 -12.43
N PHE A 61 5.28 -5.69 -11.94
CA PHE A 61 6.19 -5.36 -10.86
C PHE A 61 5.43 -5.32 -9.54
N LEU A 62 6.00 -5.92 -8.51
CA LEU A 62 5.47 -5.86 -7.15
C LEU A 62 6.22 -4.81 -6.33
N VAL A 63 5.46 -3.90 -5.73
CA VAL A 63 5.95 -2.97 -4.71
C VAL A 63 5.83 -3.65 -3.36
N LYS A 64 6.91 -4.28 -2.90
CA LYS A 64 6.95 -4.94 -1.60
C LYS A 64 7.05 -3.90 -0.50
N THR A 65 6.16 -3.97 0.48
CA THR A 65 6.25 -3.20 1.73
C THR A 65 6.16 -4.15 2.91
N ASN A 66 6.40 -3.66 4.13
CA ASN A 66 6.05 -4.45 5.31
C ASN A 66 4.52 -4.61 5.40
N ARG A 67 4.04 -5.76 5.88
CA ARG A 67 2.61 -6.07 5.98
C ARG A 67 1.82 -5.01 6.74
N HIS A 68 2.38 -4.45 7.79
CA HIS A 68 1.71 -3.43 8.62
C HIS A 68 2.24 -2.02 8.35
N ALA A 69 2.85 -1.79 7.18
CA ALA A 69 3.21 -0.45 6.76
C ALA A 69 1.93 0.40 6.58
N ASN A 70 1.99 1.62 7.07
CA ASN A 70 0.94 2.62 6.90
C ASN A 70 1.59 3.87 6.29
N GLY A 71 0.90 4.51 5.37
CA GLY A 71 1.33 5.75 4.76
C GLY A 71 0.92 5.86 3.30
N THR A 72 1.67 6.67 2.57
CA THR A 72 1.40 7.01 1.19
C THR A 72 2.68 6.85 0.38
N LEU A 73 2.56 6.23 -0.80
CA LEU A 73 3.58 6.26 -1.83
C LEU A 73 3.15 7.24 -2.92
N PHE A 74 4.12 7.88 -3.54
CA PHE A 74 3.92 8.66 -4.75
C PHE A 74 4.47 7.87 -5.92
N ILE A 75 3.64 7.70 -6.95
CA ILE A 75 4.03 7.07 -8.20
C ILE A 75 4.05 8.16 -9.25
N ARG A 76 5.24 8.50 -9.76
CA ARG A 76 5.37 9.33 -10.95
C ARG A 76 5.31 8.42 -12.16
N VAL A 77 4.29 8.66 -12.98
CA VAL A 77 3.93 7.91 -14.17
C VAL A 77 4.33 8.74 -15.39
N MET A 78 5.20 8.19 -16.23
CA MET A 78 5.68 8.82 -17.46
C MET A 78 4.78 8.47 -18.65
N ASP A 79 4.25 7.23 -18.67
CA ASP A 79 3.29 6.70 -19.63
C ASP A 79 2.20 5.90 -18.93
N GLU A 80 1.06 5.65 -19.59
CA GLU A 80 -0.06 4.95 -18.98
C GLU A 80 0.33 3.57 -18.41
N ILE A 81 -0.03 3.33 -17.15
CA ILE A 81 0.17 2.06 -16.45
C ILE A 81 -1.15 1.58 -15.83
N THR A 82 -1.23 0.29 -15.54
CA THR A 82 -2.32 -0.26 -14.72
C THR A 82 -1.77 -0.66 -13.36
N LEU A 83 -2.39 -0.12 -12.31
CA LEU A 83 -2.09 -0.49 -10.93
C LEU A 83 -3.12 -1.52 -10.48
N HIS A 84 -2.65 -2.67 -9.99
CA HIS A 84 -3.48 -3.71 -9.41
C HIS A 84 -3.23 -3.81 -7.90
N ARG A 85 -4.28 -4.11 -7.14
CA ARG A 85 -4.18 -4.35 -5.70
C ARG A 85 -4.95 -5.57 -5.30
N LEU A 86 -4.35 -6.32 -4.38
CA LEU A 86 -5.05 -7.32 -3.60
C LEU A 86 -5.53 -6.63 -2.32
N ILE A 87 -6.83 -6.60 -2.09
CA ILE A 87 -7.42 -5.97 -0.91
C ILE A 87 -8.06 -7.01 -0.01
N SER A 88 -8.12 -6.68 1.29
CA SER A 88 -8.84 -7.49 2.27
C SER A 88 -10.19 -6.85 2.62
N PRO A 89 -11.28 -7.64 2.77
CA PRO A 89 -12.54 -7.16 3.32
C PRO A 89 -12.43 -6.61 4.74
N LYS A 90 -11.36 -6.98 5.47
CA LYS A 90 -11.10 -6.48 6.82
C LYS A 90 -10.53 -5.04 6.82
N ASN A 91 -9.98 -4.59 5.70
CA ASN A 91 -9.45 -3.23 5.57
C ASN A 91 -10.54 -2.19 5.31
N ASN A 92 -10.21 -0.91 5.47
CA ASN A 92 -11.05 0.20 5.04
C ASN A 92 -10.86 0.44 3.53
N ASN A 93 -11.81 -0.04 2.75
CA ASN A 93 -11.78 -0.01 1.29
C ASN A 93 -12.53 1.20 0.68
N GLN A 94 -12.96 2.18 1.48
CA GLN A 94 -13.71 3.35 1.00
C GLN A 94 -12.96 4.17 -0.07
N GLY A 95 -11.63 4.09 -0.09
CA GLY A 95 -10.79 4.79 -1.07
C GLY A 95 -10.75 4.15 -2.46
N TYR A 96 -11.45 3.03 -2.70
CA TYR A 96 -11.39 2.27 -3.95
C TYR A 96 -12.65 2.40 -4.82
N PHE A 97 -13.48 3.42 -4.61
CA PHE A 97 -14.76 3.58 -5.31
C PHE A 97 -14.63 3.72 -6.84
N ASP A 98 -13.49 4.20 -7.33
CA ASP A 98 -13.21 4.38 -8.76
C ASP A 98 -12.31 3.28 -9.34
N TRP A 99 -12.12 2.18 -8.60
CA TRP A 99 -11.35 1.04 -9.05
C TRP A 99 -12.27 -0.02 -9.66
N VAL A 100 -11.75 -0.72 -10.66
CA VAL A 100 -12.46 -1.82 -11.31
C VAL A 100 -12.14 -3.11 -10.57
N ILE A 101 -13.18 -3.83 -10.14
CA ILE A 101 -13.04 -5.16 -9.54
C ILE A 101 -12.78 -6.17 -10.65
N SER A 102 -11.74 -6.99 -10.51
CA SER A 102 -11.52 -8.13 -11.40
C SER A 102 -12.47 -9.27 -11.04
N SER A 103 -12.92 -10.00 -12.05
CA SER A 103 -13.69 -11.24 -11.90
C SER A 103 -12.83 -12.47 -11.59
N SER A 104 -11.50 -12.34 -11.66
CA SER A 104 -10.55 -13.43 -11.43
C SER A 104 -10.46 -13.78 -9.96
N GLU A 105 -10.51 -15.07 -9.63
CA GLU A 105 -10.23 -15.52 -8.27
C GLU A 105 -8.76 -15.25 -7.93
N THR A 106 -8.54 -14.50 -6.86
CA THR A 106 -7.21 -14.33 -6.27
C THR A 106 -7.30 -14.53 -4.78
N ARG A 107 -6.28 -15.20 -4.22
CA ARG A 107 -6.23 -15.42 -2.78
C ARG A 107 -4.79 -15.42 -2.29
N VAL A 108 -4.53 -14.59 -1.30
CA VAL A 108 -3.31 -14.61 -0.50
C VAL A 108 -3.69 -15.06 0.90
N ASP A 109 -3.34 -16.29 1.23
CA ASP A 109 -3.55 -16.84 2.56
C ASP A 109 -2.51 -16.25 3.50
N ALA A 110 -2.97 -15.36 4.37
CA ALA A 110 -2.11 -14.64 5.30
C ALA A 110 -2.67 -14.74 6.70
N VAL A 111 -1.79 -14.98 7.68
CA VAL A 111 -2.21 -15.24 9.07
C VAL A 111 -3.04 -14.06 9.61
N GLY A 112 -4.34 -14.29 9.77
CA GLY A 112 -5.31 -13.35 10.35
C GLY A 112 -6.02 -12.42 9.37
N VAL A 113 -5.54 -12.26 8.13
CA VAL A 113 -6.15 -11.36 7.12
C VAL A 113 -5.87 -11.91 5.74
N ASP A 114 -6.90 -12.36 5.04
CA ASP A 114 -6.77 -12.80 3.66
C ASP A 114 -7.01 -11.63 2.72
N HIS A 115 -6.21 -11.54 1.65
CA HIS A 115 -6.47 -10.66 0.52
C HIS A 115 -7.08 -11.50 -0.58
N ASN A 116 -8.37 -11.29 -0.84
CA ASN A 116 -9.17 -12.15 -1.71
C ASN A 116 -9.91 -11.40 -2.82
N LEU A 117 -9.67 -10.10 -2.96
CA LEU A 117 -10.26 -9.30 -4.01
C LEU A 117 -9.17 -8.55 -4.77
N LEU A 118 -9.11 -8.78 -6.08
CA LEU A 118 -8.25 -8.05 -6.99
C LEU A 118 -9.00 -6.84 -7.55
N ILE A 119 -8.44 -5.65 -7.37
CA ILE A 119 -8.95 -4.41 -7.94
C ILE A 119 -7.87 -3.75 -8.79
N SER A 120 -8.27 -3.00 -9.81
CA SER A 120 -7.35 -2.36 -10.74
C SER A 120 -7.76 -0.93 -11.07
N LYS A 121 -6.77 -0.08 -11.36
CA LYS A 121 -6.97 1.29 -11.81
C LYS A 121 -5.90 1.69 -12.82
N VAL A 122 -6.35 2.27 -13.93
CA VAL A 122 -5.46 2.85 -14.93
C VAL A 122 -4.98 4.22 -14.45
N LEU A 123 -3.67 4.43 -14.46
CA LEU A 123 -3.03 5.70 -14.14
C LEU A 123 -2.45 6.31 -15.40
N LYS A 124 -2.91 7.52 -15.73
CA LYS A 124 -2.34 8.33 -16.81
C LYS A 124 -1.02 8.97 -16.37
N LYS A 125 -0.27 9.53 -17.33
CA LYS A 125 0.92 10.34 -17.05
C LYS A 125 0.66 11.40 -15.97
N GLY A 126 1.56 11.50 -14.99
CA GLY A 126 1.44 12.43 -13.87
C GLY A 126 2.03 11.87 -12.57
N THR A 127 1.86 12.59 -11.46
CA THR A 127 2.21 12.09 -10.13
C THR A 127 0.94 11.70 -9.39
N HIS A 128 0.87 10.45 -8.94
CA HIS A 128 -0.29 9.88 -8.27
C HIS A 128 0.03 9.57 -6.82
N ARG A 129 -0.91 9.90 -5.95
CA ARG A 129 -0.83 9.63 -4.52
C ARG A 129 -1.54 8.31 -4.22
N ILE A 130 -0.80 7.31 -3.75
CA ILE A 130 -1.31 5.95 -3.48
C ILE A 130 -1.21 5.64 -1.98
N SER A 131 -2.37 5.43 -1.34
CA SER A 131 -2.41 4.95 0.05
C SER A 131 -1.95 3.49 0.12
N LEU A 132 -1.21 3.08 1.16
CA LEU A 132 -0.84 1.67 1.35
C LEU A 132 -2.00 0.76 1.79
N GLY A 133 -3.18 1.31 2.13
CA GLY A 133 -4.30 0.53 2.65
C GLY A 133 -4.28 0.43 4.17
N GLY A 134 -4.96 -0.57 4.73
CA GLY A 134 -5.09 -0.77 6.18
C GLY A 134 -6.54 -0.70 6.68
N PRO A 135 -6.78 -0.81 8.00
CA PRO A 135 -5.78 -0.75 9.08
C PRO A 135 -5.12 -2.10 9.43
N PHE A 136 -5.64 -3.23 8.95
CA PHE A 136 -5.15 -4.55 9.39
C PHE A 136 -3.87 -4.98 8.66
N SER A 137 -3.79 -4.65 7.37
CA SER A 137 -2.62 -4.93 6.51
C SER A 137 -2.53 -3.86 5.43
N ALA A 138 -1.34 -3.57 4.94
CA ALA A 138 -1.18 -2.95 3.64
C ALA A 138 -1.84 -3.83 2.57
N ASP A 139 -2.41 -3.19 1.56
CA ASP A 139 -2.93 -3.83 0.36
C ASP A 139 -1.79 -3.85 -0.68
N PRO A 140 -1.28 -5.03 -1.05
CA PRO A 140 -0.21 -5.19 -2.04
C PRO A 140 -0.45 -4.40 -3.32
N ILE A 141 0.63 -3.87 -3.90
CA ILE A 141 0.58 -3.03 -5.10
C ILE A 141 1.37 -3.72 -6.20
N PHE A 142 0.70 -4.01 -7.31
CA PHE A 142 1.30 -4.52 -8.53
C PHE A 142 1.13 -3.50 -9.64
N ILE A 143 2.09 -3.43 -10.54
CA ILE A 143 2.10 -2.47 -11.65
C ILE A 143 2.35 -3.25 -12.94
N SER A 144 1.41 -3.15 -13.89
CA SER A 144 1.57 -3.65 -15.26
C SER A 144 1.62 -2.49 -16.26
N GLN A 145 2.21 -2.76 -17.41
CA GLN A 145 2.20 -1.88 -18.58
C GLN A 145 1.95 -2.73 -19.83
N ASN A 146 1.35 -2.12 -20.85
CA ASN A 146 1.05 -2.79 -22.10
C ASN A 146 2.29 -3.06 -22.99
N ASP A 147 3.49 -2.56 -22.65
CA ASP A 147 4.70 -2.78 -23.46
C ASP A 147 6.03 -2.78 -22.66
N SER A 148 7.05 -3.40 -23.25
CA SER A 148 7.99 -4.32 -22.59
C SER A 148 9.27 -3.74 -21.91
N ILE A 149 9.38 -2.44 -21.59
CA ILE A 149 10.58 -1.89 -20.90
C ILE A 149 10.20 -0.97 -19.73
N LEU A 150 9.74 -1.58 -18.64
CA LEU A 150 8.99 -0.95 -17.53
C LEU A 150 9.74 0.07 -16.64
N THR A 151 11.07 0.04 -16.54
CA THR A 151 11.81 0.88 -15.58
C THR A 151 11.96 2.35 -15.99
N GLU A 152 11.64 2.72 -17.23
CA GLU A 152 11.64 4.12 -17.68
C GLU A 152 10.27 4.79 -17.55
N HIS A 153 9.21 4.01 -17.31
CA HIS A 153 7.83 4.49 -17.40
C HIS A 153 7.25 4.94 -16.07
N PHE A 154 7.86 4.58 -14.93
CA PHE A 154 7.45 5.11 -13.64
C PHE A 154 8.59 5.14 -12.61
N SER A 155 8.38 5.92 -11.55
CA SER A 155 9.24 5.92 -10.36
C SER A 155 8.40 6.05 -9.09
N ILE A 156 8.88 5.45 -8.00
CA ILE A 156 8.19 5.43 -6.71
C ILE A 156 9.05 6.15 -5.67
N PHE A 157 8.42 7.01 -4.89
CA PHE A 157 9.05 7.73 -3.78
C PHE A 157 8.05 7.92 -2.63
N ASN A 158 8.55 8.31 -1.46
CA ASN A 158 7.77 8.53 -0.24
C ASN A 158 8.05 9.88 0.39
#